data_AF-A0A814TYN7-F1
#
_entry.id   AF-A0A814TYN7-F1
#
_cell.length_a   1.000
_cell.length_b   1.000
_cell.length_c   1.000
_cell.angle_alpha   90.00
_cell.angle_beta   90.00
_cell.angle_gamma   90.00
#
_symmetry.space_group_name_H-M   'P 1'
#
loop_
_entity.id
_entity.type
_entity.pdbx_description
1 polymer ?
#
loop_
_entity_poly.entity_id
_entity_poly.type
_entity_poly.pdbx_seq_one_letter_code
_entity_poly.pdbx_strand_id
1 'polypeptide(L)'
;LLCKESGRIHKGKVIHFVYPHLKHEIELLEVLDDIEIAFTTLNTDTNTYLNPIDPHYEQLKCKLYSVEKHEDIYILIDKYLQSTNASTHQQYKMDIEHVFKVERENNNKIFKDVGNKMLLWYR
;
A
#
# COMPACT_ATOMS: atom_id res chain seq x y z
N LEU A 1 1.62 12.95 -35.14
CA LEU A 1 1.78 13.88 -36.28
C LEU A 1 3.27 14.12 -36.51
N LEU A 2 3.84 13.39 -37.47
CA LEU A 2 4.85 13.80 -38.46
C LEU A 2 5.53 12.53 -38.98
N CYS A 3 5.15 12.19 -40.21
CA CYS A 3 5.74 11.14 -41.03
C CYS A 3 6.85 11.76 -41.87
N LYS A 4 8.03 11.13 -41.90
CA LYS A 4 8.98 11.20 -43.02
C LYS A 4 9.53 9.79 -43.22
N GLU A 5 9.16 9.18 -44.34
CA GLU A 5 9.75 7.95 -44.84
C GLU A 5 11.08 8.24 -45.55
N SER A 6 12.11 7.42 -45.32
CA SER A 6 12.90 6.73 -46.35
C SER A 6 14.25 6.28 -45.78
N GLY A 7 14.41 4.96 -45.63
CA GLY A 7 15.69 4.34 -45.25
C GLY A 7 15.48 2.97 -44.62
N ARG A 8 15.45 1.91 -45.45
CA ARG A 8 15.45 0.53 -44.97
C ARG A 8 16.73 0.24 -44.19
N ILE A 9 16.60 0.05 -42.88
CA ILE A 9 17.52 -0.77 -42.09
C ILE A 9 16.64 -1.78 -41.35
N HIS A 10 16.67 -3.04 -41.79
CA HIS A 10 16.16 -4.13 -40.95
C HIS A 10 17.11 -4.26 -39.75
N LYS A 11 16.76 -3.63 -38.64
CA LYS A 11 17.33 -3.90 -37.33
C LYS A 11 16.20 -4.30 -36.40
N GLY A 12 16.41 -5.41 -35.72
CA GLY A 12 15.38 -6.28 -35.17
C GLY A 12 14.34 -5.61 -34.27
N LYS A 13 13.20 -6.28 -34.15
CA LYS A 13 12.32 -6.11 -33.01
C LYS A 13 13.06 -6.55 -31.74
N VAL A 14 13.90 -5.67 -31.18
CA VAL A 14 14.13 -5.67 -29.73
C VAL A 14 13.20 -4.60 -29.20
N ILE A 15 11.91 -4.90 -29.23
CA ILE A 15 10.92 -4.05 -28.58
C ILE A 15 11.10 -4.29 -27.09
N HIS A 16 11.20 -3.19 -26.36
CA HIS A 16 11.53 -3.00 -24.95
C HIS A 16 10.55 -3.70 -23.97
N PHE A 17 10.37 -5.03 -24.07
CA PHE A 17 9.45 -5.83 -23.24
C PHE A 17 10.09 -6.43 -21.98
N VAL A 18 11.39 -6.21 -21.77
CA VAL A 18 12.13 -6.79 -20.63
C VAL A 18 11.71 -6.15 -19.30
N TYR A 19 11.46 -4.84 -19.28
CA TYR A 19 11.19 -4.10 -18.05
C TYR A 19 9.81 -4.40 -17.43
N PRO A 20 8.70 -4.46 -18.20
CA PRO A 20 7.40 -4.80 -17.63
C PRO A 20 7.33 -6.23 -17.09
N HIS A 21 7.94 -7.18 -17.79
CA HIS A 21 8.01 -8.56 -17.34
C HIS A 21 8.87 -8.69 -16.07
N LEU A 22 10.05 -8.06 -16.03
CA LEU A 22 10.90 -8.09 -14.85
C LEU A 22 10.20 -7.45 -13.64
N LYS A 23 9.50 -6.33 -13.83
CA LYS A 23 8.73 -5.69 -12.76
C LYS A 23 7.64 -6.60 -12.21
N HIS A 24 6.90 -7.29 -13.09
CA HIS A 24 5.89 -8.26 -12.68
C HIS A 24 6.47 -9.43 -11.88
N GLU A 25 7.62 -9.98 -12.30
CA GLU A 25 8.29 -11.05 -11.56
C GLU A 25 8.75 -10.58 -10.17
N ILE A 26 9.24 -9.34 -10.05
CA ILE A 26 9.63 -8.77 -8.74
C ILE A 26 8.40 -8.59 -7.85
N GLU A 27 7.32 -7.98 -8.36
CA GLU A 27 6.07 -7.79 -7.61
C GLU A 27 5.48 -9.14 -7.14
N LEU A 28 5.57 -10.18 -7.97
CA LEU A 28 5.13 -11.52 -7.59
C LEU A 28 5.98 -12.08 -6.44
N LEU A 29 7.30 -11.92 -6.50
CA LEU A 29 8.19 -12.38 -5.43
C LEU A 29 7.97 -11.62 -4.13
N GLU A 30 7.72 -10.30 -4.18
CA GLU A 30 7.37 -9.48 -3.02
C GLU A 30 6.07 -9.97 -2.36
N VAL A 31 5.03 -10.26 -3.16
CA VAL A 31 3.77 -10.81 -2.65
C VAL A 31 3.97 -12.20 -2.02
N LEU A 32 4.81 -13.05 -2.61
CA LEU A 32 5.09 -14.38 -2.04
C LEU A 32 5.85 -14.29 -0.72
N ASP A 33 6.81 -13.37 -0.61
CA ASP A 33 7.54 -13.09 0.64
C ASP A 33 6.59 -12.60 1.74
N ASP A 34 5.70 -11.65 1.41
CA ASP A 34 4.67 -11.17 2.34
C ASP A 34 3.73 -12.28 2.83
N ILE A 35 3.34 -13.22 1.95
CA ILE A 35 2.53 -14.39 2.31
C ILE A 35 3.29 -15.30 3.28
N GLU A 36 4.57 -15.60 3.00
CA GLU A 36 5.40 -16.45 3.84
C GLU A 36 5.56 -15.87 5.25
N ILE A 37 5.81 -14.56 5.34
CA ILE A 37 5.92 -13.83 6.60
C ILE A 37 4.59 -13.88 7.38
N ALA A 38 3.45 -13.67 6.70
CA ALA A 38 2.13 -13.73 7.31
C ALA A 38 1.84 -15.13 7.89
N PHE A 39 2.10 -16.20 7.14
CA PHE A 39 1.92 -17.58 7.62
C PHE A 39 2.83 -17.91 8.80
N THR A 40 4.09 -17.48 8.75
CA THR A 40 5.04 -17.68 9.85
C THR A 40 4.57 -16.97 11.12
N THR A 41 3.96 -15.79 10.98
CA THR A 41 3.39 -15.03 12.10
C THR A 41 2.19 -15.77 12.70
N LEU A 42 1.24 -16.22 11.87
CA LEU A 42 0.01 -16.88 12.30
C LEU A 42 0.22 -18.25 12.97
N ASN A 43 1.26 -19.00 12.60
CA ASN A 43 1.48 -20.37 13.09
C ASN A 43 2.10 -20.48 14.49
N THR A 44 2.08 -19.42 15.28
CA THR A 44 2.65 -19.40 16.64
C THR A 44 1.61 -19.82 17.68
N ASP A 45 2.02 -20.67 18.63
CA ASP A 45 1.12 -21.37 19.56
C ASP A 45 0.16 -20.42 20.30
N THR A 46 -1.14 -20.63 20.12
CA THR A 46 -2.20 -19.84 20.75
C THR A 46 -2.56 -20.42 22.11
N ASN A 47 -2.49 -19.58 23.15
CA ASN A 47 -3.00 -19.93 24.48
C ASN A 47 -4.52 -20.13 24.42
N THR A 48 -5.01 -21.29 24.90
CA THR A 48 -6.43 -21.69 24.84
C THR A 48 -7.40 -20.81 25.65
N TYR A 49 -6.88 -19.88 26.47
CA TYR A 49 -7.68 -19.02 27.35
C TYR A 49 -8.00 -17.63 26.77
N LEU A 50 -7.40 -17.25 25.64
CA LEU A 50 -7.61 -15.95 24.99
C LEU A 50 -8.49 -16.09 23.75
N ASN A 51 -9.10 -14.98 23.30
CA ASN A 51 -9.71 -14.97 21.98
C ASN A 51 -8.61 -15.25 20.94
N PRO A 52 -8.81 -16.17 19.99
CA PRO A 52 -7.78 -16.51 18.99
C PRO A 52 -7.26 -15.31 18.18
N ILE A 53 -8.03 -14.22 18.08
CA ILE A 53 -7.61 -12.99 17.37
C ILE A 53 -6.59 -12.19 18.19
N ASP A 54 -6.67 -12.21 19.52
CA ASP A 54 -5.83 -11.36 20.38
C ASP A 54 -4.33 -11.68 20.23
N PRO A 55 -3.88 -12.96 20.24
CA PRO A 55 -2.48 -13.30 19.98
C PRO A 55 -1.99 -12.79 18.62
N HIS A 56 -2.81 -12.91 17.58
CA HIS A 56 -2.46 -12.43 16.23
C HIS A 56 -2.35 -10.91 16.17
N TYR A 57 -3.25 -10.20 16.85
CA TYR A 57 -3.19 -8.74 16.95
C TYR A 57 -1.89 -8.28 17.65
N GLU A 58 -1.52 -8.91 18.76
CA GLU A 58 -0.27 -8.60 19.48
C GLU A 58 0.98 -8.84 18.63
N GLN A 59 0.97 -9.87 17.76
CA GLN A 59 2.08 -10.18 16.86
C GLN A 59 2.34 -9.09 15.80
N LEU A 60 1.32 -8.32 15.42
CA LEU A 60 1.47 -7.18 14.51
C LEU A 60 2.37 -6.08 15.11
N LYS A 61 2.54 -6.05 16.45
CA LYS A 61 3.30 -5.02 17.19
C LYS A 61 2.90 -3.61 16.76
N CYS A 62 1.60 -3.44 16.55
CA CYS A 62 1.01 -2.24 15.99
C CYS A 62 -0.35 -2.01 16.63
N LYS A 63 -0.53 -0.85 17.27
CA LYS A 63 -1.80 -0.49 17.87
C LYS A 63 -2.69 0.18 16.85
N LEU A 64 -3.93 -0.29 16.75
CA LEU A 64 -4.97 0.26 15.91
C LEU A 64 -6.05 0.87 16.80
N TYR A 65 -6.34 2.15 16.62
CA TYR A 65 -7.42 2.84 17.33
C TYR A 65 -8.49 3.23 16.31
N SER A 66 -9.74 2.83 16.56
CA SER A 66 -10.86 3.26 15.72
C SER A 66 -11.05 4.77 15.83
N VAL A 67 -11.29 5.41 14.69
CA VAL A 67 -11.58 6.83 14.59
C VAL A 67 -13.06 6.98 14.26
N GLU A 68 -13.77 7.75 15.07
CA GLU A 68 -15.19 7.96 14.89
C GLU A 68 -15.49 8.96 13.76
N LYS A 69 -16.64 8.80 13.09
CA LYS A 69 -17.01 9.61 11.91
C LYS A 69 -17.18 11.11 12.20
N HIS A 70 -17.43 11.46 13.46
CA HIS A 70 -17.61 12.84 13.91
C HIS A 70 -16.29 13.52 14.29
N GLU A 71 -15.17 12.79 14.32
CA GLU A 71 -13.87 13.38 14.59
C GLU A 71 -13.36 14.18 13.40
N ASP A 72 -12.70 15.31 13.69
CA ASP A 72 -12.12 16.19 12.66
C ASP A 72 -11.15 15.47 11.73
N ILE A 73 -10.41 14.49 12.27
CA ILE A 73 -9.45 13.71 11.50
C ILE A 73 -10.15 12.80 10.47
N TYR A 74 -11.32 12.26 10.79
CA TYR A 74 -12.13 11.49 9.84
C TYR A 74 -12.58 12.39 8.68
N ILE A 75 -13.13 13.56 9.02
CA ILE A 75 -13.62 14.54 8.05
C ILE A 75 -12.47 15.01 7.13
N LEU A 76 -11.27 15.21 7.70
CA LEU A 76 -10.07 15.56 6.94
C LEU A 76 -9.68 14.47 5.94
N ILE A 77 -9.65 13.21 6.38
CA ILE A 77 -9.28 12.06 5.54
C ILE A 77 -10.32 11.86 4.43
N ASP A 78 -11.62 11.95 4.74
CA ASP A 78 -12.68 11.86 3.74
C ASP A 78 -12.54 12.94 2.67
N LYS A 79 -12.34 14.20 3.09
CA LYS A 79 -12.07 15.28 2.15
C LYS A 79 -10.81 15.03 1.31
N TYR A 80 -9.74 14.52 1.93
CA TYR A 80 -8.50 14.22 1.21
C TYR A 80 -8.71 13.12 0.16
N LEU A 81 -9.45 12.07 0.50
CA LEU A 81 -9.80 10.97 -0.42
C LEU A 81 -10.62 11.49 -1.62
N GLN A 82 -11.70 12.24 -1.36
CA GLN A 82 -12.58 12.73 -2.43
C GLN A 82 -11.88 13.76 -3.33
N SER A 83 -11.01 14.60 -2.76
CA SER A 83 -10.29 15.64 -3.52
C SER A 83 -9.13 15.12 -4.37
N THR A 84 -8.54 13.97 -4.00
CA THR A 84 -7.37 13.40 -4.69
C THR A 84 -7.74 12.30 -5.68
N ASN A 85 -9.03 11.98 -5.83
CA ASN A 85 -9.47 11.03 -6.84
C ASN A 85 -9.27 11.61 -8.25
N ALA A 86 -8.30 11.06 -8.98
CA ALA A 86 -7.92 11.57 -10.29
C ALA A 86 -9.04 11.36 -11.32
N SER A 87 -9.25 12.36 -12.19
CA SER A 87 -10.30 12.35 -13.21
C SER A 87 -10.18 11.22 -14.24
N THR A 88 -9.01 10.60 -14.36
CA THR A 88 -8.75 9.45 -15.24
C THR A 88 -9.17 8.11 -14.62
N HIS A 89 -9.47 8.06 -13.32
CA HIS A 89 -9.84 6.84 -12.58
C HIS A 89 -11.33 6.81 -12.20
N GLN A 90 -12.22 7.21 -13.13
CA GLN A 90 -13.68 7.28 -12.92
C GLN A 90 -14.40 5.91 -12.92
N GLN A 91 -13.68 4.82 -13.16
CA GLN A 91 -14.25 3.47 -13.23
C GLN A 91 -14.77 2.95 -11.88
N TYR A 92 -14.41 3.60 -10.77
CA TYR A 92 -14.96 3.31 -9.44
C TYR A 92 -15.05 4.58 -8.60
N LYS A 93 -15.89 4.51 -7.55
CA LYS A 93 -15.96 5.52 -6.48
C LYS A 93 -15.51 4.87 -5.17
N MET A 94 -14.73 5.61 -4.38
CA MET A 94 -14.30 5.19 -3.06
C MET A 94 -15.15 5.87 -2.00
N ASP A 95 -15.64 5.09 -1.04
CA ASP A 95 -16.33 5.56 0.16
C ASP A 95 -15.64 4.93 1.38
N ILE A 96 -15.50 5.70 2.46
CA ILE A 96 -14.81 5.26 3.68
C ILE A 96 -15.79 4.45 4.55
N GLU A 97 -15.44 3.21 4.85
CA GLU A 97 -16.18 2.38 5.79
C GLU A 97 -15.69 2.59 7.23
N HIS A 98 -14.38 2.46 7.44
CA HIS A 98 -13.70 2.62 8.73
C HIS A 98 -12.36 3.35 8.58
N VAL A 99 -11.97 4.08 9.62
CA VAL A 99 -10.66 4.72 9.75
C VAL A 99 -10.01 4.22 11.02
N PHE A 100 -8.73 3.85 10.92
CA PHE A 100 -7.94 3.43 12.06
C PHE A 100 -6.68 4.29 12.16
N LYS A 101 -6.43 4.84 13.34
CA LYS A 101 -5.16 5.44 13.69
C LYS A 101 -4.16 4.32 13.98
N VAL A 102 -3.01 4.36 13.32
CA VAL A 102 -1.97 3.33 13.38
C VAL A 102 -0.79 3.83 14.22
N GLU A 103 -0.39 3.04 15.22
CA GLU A 103 0.79 3.30 16.05
C GLU A 103 1.69 2.06 16.06
N ARG A 104 2.70 2.04 15.17
CA ARG A 104 3.67 0.94 15.07
C ARG A 104 4.78 1.10 16.11
N GLU A 105 5.15 0.00 16.76
CA GLU A 105 6.24 0.00 17.73
C GLU A 105 7.55 0.52 17.11
N ASN A 106 8.29 1.35 17.86
CA ASN A 106 9.56 1.97 17.46
C ASN A 106 9.54 2.93 16.25
N ASN A 107 8.38 3.23 15.63
CA ASN A 107 8.31 4.16 14.50
C ASN A 107 8.82 5.57 14.88
N ASN A 108 8.43 6.09 16.04
CA ASN A 108 8.86 7.40 16.54
C ASN A 108 10.39 7.51 16.76
N LYS A 109 11.09 6.38 16.92
CA LYS A 109 12.56 6.36 17.06
C LYS A 109 13.27 6.35 15.71
N ILE A 110 12.60 5.85 14.67
CA ILE A 110 13.16 5.67 13.32
C ILE A 110 12.81 6.87 12.42
N PHE A 111 11.68 7.52 12.68
CA PHE A 111 11.22 8.67 11.90
C PHE A 111 12.21 9.84 12.02
N LYS A 112 12.90 10.13 10.92
CA LYS A 112 13.83 11.26 10.82
C LYS A 112 13.08 12.51 10.39
N ASP A 113 13.18 13.57 11.18
CA ASP A 113 12.65 14.88 10.79
C ASP A 113 13.58 15.53 9.76
N VAL A 114 13.16 15.55 8.51
CA VAL A 114 13.89 16.15 7.38
C VAL A 114 13.26 17.47 6.91
N GLY A 115 12.25 17.98 7.63
CA GLY A 115 11.41 19.09 7.19
C GLY A 115 10.35 18.67 6.16
N ASN A 116 9.38 19.55 5.90
CA ASN A 116 8.24 19.32 4.99
C ASN A 116 7.46 18.02 5.25
N LYS A 117 6.81 17.93 6.42
CA LYS A 117 5.99 16.78 6.79
C LYS A 117 4.65 16.82 6.05
N MET A 118 4.38 15.78 5.26
CA MET A 118 3.15 15.64 4.49
C MET A 118 2.50 14.28 4.77
N LEU A 119 1.17 14.24 4.74
CA LEU A 119 0.39 13.01 4.69
C LEU A 119 0.23 12.61 3.22
N LEU A 120 0.62 11.39 2.86
CA LEU A 120 0.57 10.89 1.49
C LEU A 120 -0.13 9.54 1.43
N TRP A 121 -0.77 9.27 0.30
CA TRP A 121 -1.27 7.93 -0.03
C TRP A 121 -0.13 7.01 -0.44
N TYR A 122 -0.21 5.76 0.01
CA TYR A 122 0.59 4.67 -0.52
C TYR A 122 -0.28 3.85 -1.48
N ARG A 123 0.27 3.41 -2.61
CA ARG A 123 -0.43 2.62 -3.64
C ARG A 123 0.11 1.21 -3.67
#